data_AF-A0A0B0P7S4-F1
#
_entry.id   AF-A0A0B0P7S4-F1
#
_cell.length_a   1.000
_cell.length_b   1.000
_cell.length_c   1.000
_cell.angle_alpha   90.00
_cell.angle_beta   90.00
_cell.angle_gamma   90.00
#
_symmetry.space_group_name_H-M   'P 1'
#
loop_
_entity.id
_entity.type
_entity.pdbx_description
1 polymer ?
#
loop_
_entity_poly.entity_id
_entity_poly.type
_entity_poly.pdbx_seq_one_letter_code
_entity_poly.pdbx_strand_id
1 'polypeptide(L)'
;MTSEAGQILEKLKEKKAEYEAIASTDSSVNLENFDNRIITEVLGPERKYEELQQQLRADAAAREAATTAREVATAVMVAEQSRKYDELKLQLQHMMKMFQQS
;
A
#
# COMPACT_ATOMS: atom_id res chain seq x y z
N MET A 1 -25.76 8.60 -6.93
CA MET A 1 -24.64 8.23 -6.05
C MET A 1 -24.02 9.51 -5.54
N THR A 2 -24.01 9.74 -4.23
CA THR A 2 -23.34 10.89 -3.62
C THR A 2 -21.84 10.60 -3.50
N SER A 3 -21.00 11.58 -3.79
CA SER A 3 -19.55 11.46 -3.59
C SER A 3 -19.25 11.29 -2.09
N GLU A 4 -18.06 10.77 -1.77
CA GLU A 4 -17.57 10.62 -0.40
C GLU A 4 -17.64 11.94 0.38
N ALA A 5 -17.23 13.05 -0.25
CA ALA A 5 -17.39 14.39 0.31
C ALA A 5 -18.85 14.78 0.56
N GLY A 6 -19.78 14.34 -0.29
CA GLY A 6 -21.22 14.54 -0.11
C GLY A 6 -21.77 13.76 1.09
N GLN A 7 -21.32 12.52 1.30
CA GLN A 7 -21.70 11.70 2.45
C GLN A 7 -21.12 12.25 3.75
N ILE A 8 -19.87 12.71 3.74
CA ILE A 8 -19.24 13.37 4.90
C ILE A 8 -19.99 14.66 5.26
N LEU A 9 -20.37 15.47 4.27
CA LEU A 9 -21.17 16.68 4.49
C LEU A 9 -22.54 16.36 5.11
N GLU A 10 -23.18 15.28 4.68
CA GLU A 10 -24.46 14.82 5.22
C GLU A 10 -24.32 14.36 6.68
N LYS A 11 -23.31 13.54 6.99
CA LYS A 11 -22.96 13.14 8.37
C LYS A 11 -22.67 14.34 9.27
N LEU A 12 -21.95 15.34 8.78
CA LEU A 12 -21.67 16.57 9.53
C LEU A 12 -22.95 17.35 9.84
N LYS A 13 -23.87 17.46 8.89
CA LYS A 13 -25.17 18.12 9.09
C LYS A 13 -26.06 17.36 10.09
N GLU A 14 -26.11 16.04 9.99
CA GLU A 14 -26.84 15.18 10.92
C GLU A 14 -26.29 15.31 12.33
N LYS A 15 -24.96 15.19 12.49
CA LYS A 15 -24.30 15.35 13.79
C LYS A 15 -24.52 16.74 14.39
N LYS A 16 -24.53 17.78 13.56
CA LYS A 16 -24.85 19.15 14.01
C LYS A 16 -26.28 19.26 14.56
N ALA A 17 -27.26 18.68 13.87
CA ALA A 17 -28.64 18.67 14.33
C ALA A 17 -28.82 17.89 15.64
N GLU A 18 -28.15 16.73 15.80
CA GLU A 18 -28.18 15.95 17.05
C GLU A 18 -27.75 16.79 18.26
N TYR A 19 -26.65 17.52 18.12
CA TYR A 19 -26.10 18.26 19.24
C TYR A 19 -26.81 19.60 19.49
N GLU A 20 -27.39 20.24 18.47
CA GLU A 20 -28.31 21.37 18.68
C GLU A 20 -29.54 20.94 19.51
N ALA A 21 -30.08 19.73 19.26
CA ALA A 21 -31.18 19.18 20.06
C ALA A 21 -30.77 18.88 21.51
N ILE A 22 -29.53 18.40 21.72
CA ILE A 22 -28.98 18.18 23.06
C ILE A 22 -28.82 19.51 23.80
N ALA A 23 -28.23 20.53 23.17
CA ALA A 23 -28.05 21.85 23.79
C ALA A 23 -29.38 22.55 24.11
N SER A 24 -30.43 22.28 23.32
CA SER A 24 -31.79 22.76 23.62
C SER A 24 -32.40 22.09 24.85
N THR A 25 -31.96 20.89 25.21
CA THR A 25 -32.48 20.13 26.37
C THR A 25 -31.61 20.31 27.60
N ASP A 26 -30.31 20.44 27.40
CA ASP A 26 -29.29 20.62 28.44
C ASP A 26 -28.59 21.97 28.26
N SER A 27 -29.09 22.98 28.97
CA SER A 27 -28.54 24.34 28.96
C SER A 27 -27.10 24.45 29.47
N SER A 28 -26.54 23.38 30.04
CA SER A 28 -25.14 23.33 30.47
C SER A 28 -24.16 23.07 29.32
N VAL A 29 -24.66 22.65 28.15
CA VAL A 29 -23.84 22.41 26.96
C VAL A 29 -23.48 23.75 26.29
N ASN A 30 -22.19 24.12 26.35
CA ASN A 30 -21.68 25.31 25.70
C ASN A 30 -21.55 25.13 24.17
N LEU A 31 -22.24 25.96 23.40
CA LEU A 31 -22.26 25.97 21.94
C LEU A 31 -20.99 26.53 21.29
N GLU A 32 -20.14 27.27 22.01
CA GLU A 32 -18.98 27.97 21.43
C GLU A 32 -17.88 27.06 20.86
N ASN A 33 -17.91 25.74 21.10
CA ASN A 33 -16.93 24.78 20.56
C ASN A 33 -17.57 23.59 19.82
N PHE A 34 -18.81 23.77 19.36
CA PHE A 34 -19.62 22.68 18.84
C PHE A 34 -19.10 22.16 17.48
N ASP A 35 -18.81 23.08 16.57
CA ASP A 35 -18.40 22.76 15.21
C ASP A 35 -17.05 22.04 15.14
N ASN A 36 -16.04 22.50 15.90
CA ASN A 36 -14.72 21.87 15.95
C ASN A 36 -14.80 20.43 16.48
N ARG A 37 -15.66 20.19 17.46
CA ARG A 37 -15.88 18.87 18.03
C ARG A 37 -16.55 17.94 17.03
N ILE A 38 -17.62 18.37 16.35
CA ILE A 38 -18.28 17.58 15.30
C ILE A 38 -17.28 17.20 14.21
N ILE A 39 -16.52 18.19 13.72
CA ILE A 39 -15.53 17.98 12.66
C ILE A 39 -14.50 16.94 13.10
N THR A 40 -14.05 17.00 14.35
CA THR A 40 -13.08 16.04 14.89
C THR A 40 -13.67 14.63 15.05
N GLU A 41 -14.92 14.51 15.53
CA GLU A 41 -15.61 13.23 15.71
C GLU A 41 -15.95 12.56 14.36
N VAL A 42 -16.28 13.34 13.32
CA VAL A 42 -16.63 12.81 12.00
C VAL A 42 -15.39 12.60 11.13
N LEU A 43 -14.48 13.58 11.01
CA LEU A 43 -13.30 13.48 10.14
C LEU A 43 -12.10 12.77 10.78
N GLY A 44 -12.04 12.69 12.10
CA GLY A 44 -10.94 12.02 12.81
C GLY A 44 -10.83 10.54 12.45
N PRO A 45 -11.93 9.76 12.56
CA PRO A 45 -11.94 8.35 12.16
C PRO A 45 -11.70 8.15 10.66
N GLU A 46 -12.37 8.92 9.79
CA GLU A 46 -12.24 8.80 8.32
C GLU A 46 -10.77 8.94 7.88
N ARG A 47 -10.05 9.94 8.41
CA ARG A 47 -8.60 10.11 8.14
C ARG A 47 -7.76 8.94 8.60
N LYS A 48 -8.04 8.36 9.78
CA LYS A 48 -7.29 7.20 10.29
C LYS A 48 -7.53 5.95 9.43
N TYR A 49 -8.75 5.76 8.95
CA TYR A 49 -9.06 4.67 8.03
C TYR A 49 -8.36 4.84 6.69
N GLU A 50 -8.36 6.06 6.13
CA GLU A 50 -7.65 6.37 4.90
C GLU A 50 -6.14 6.15 5.03
N GLU A 51 -5.54 6.64 6.12
CA GLU A 51 -4.11 6.45 6.42
C GLU A 51 -3.75 4.96 6.54
N LEU A 52 -4.56 4.18 7.28
CA LEU A 52 -4.37 2.73 7.40
C LEU A 52 -4.49 2.03 6.04
N GLN A 53 -5.46 2.44 5.22
CA GLN A 53 -5.65 1.86 3.89
C GLN A 53 -4.45 2.18 2.98
N GLN A 54 -3.93 3.40 3.02
CA GLN A 54 -2.73 3.79 2.28
C GLN A 54 -1.51 3.00 2.74
N GLN A 55 -1.34 2.82 4.06
CA GLN A 55 -0.24 2.04 4.62
C GLN A 55 -0.31 0.56 4.18
N LEU A 56 -1.48 -0.04 4.17
CA LEU A 56 -1.68 -1.41 3.69
C LEU A 56 -1.38 -1.55 2.20
N ARG A 57 -1.77 -0.56 1.37
CA ARG A 57 -1.44 -0.56 -0.07
C ARG A 57 0.07 -0.43 -0.29
N ALA A 58 0.74 0.44 0.47
CA ALA A 58 2.18 0.60 0.40
C ALA A 58 2.91 -0.69 0.81
N ASP A 59 2.49 -1.36 1.89
CA ASP A 59 3.10 -2.64 2.31
C ASP A 59 2.89 -3.74 1.26
N ALA A 60 1.70 -3.82 0.68
CA ALA A 60 1.41 -4.78 -0.39
C ALA A 60 2.31 -4.54 -1.63
N ALA A 61 2.41 -3.29 -2.09
CA ALA A 61 3.28 -2.93 -3.21
C ALA A 61 4.76 -3.20 -2.92
N ALA A 62 5.21 -2.94 -1.70
CA ALA A 62 6.58 -3.23 -1.28
C ALA A 62 6.87 -4.73 -1.29
N ARG A 63 5.93 -5.56 -0.81
CA ARG A 63 6.04 -7.02 -0.83
C ARG A 63 6.07 -7.56 -2.25
N GLU A 64 5.19 -7.07 -3.13
CA GLU A 64 5.17 -7.47 -4.54
C GLU A 64 6.52 -7.17 -5.20
N ALA A 65 7.01 -5.92 -5.06
CA ALA A 65 8.30 -5.53 -5.60
C ALA A 65 9.47 -6.38 -5.04
N ALA A 66 9.44 -6.70 -3.74
CA ALA A 66 10.46 -7.55 -3.12
C ALA A 66 10.42 -8.98 -3.67
N THR A 67 9.23 -9.54 -3.90
CA THR A 67 9.10 -10.88 -4.52
C THR A 67 9.62 -10.91 -5.95
N THR A 68 9.25 -9.92 -6.78
CA THR A 68 9.76 -9.82 -8.15
C THR A 68 11.28 -9.64 -8.17
N ALA A 69 11.83 -8.78 -7.31
CA ALA A 69 13.28 -8.58 -7.22
C ALA A 69 13.99 -9.87 -6.82
N ARG A 70 13.41 -10.65 -5.89
CA ARG A 70 13.98 -11.94 -5.47
C ARG A 70 13.93 -12.97 -6.60
N GLU A 71 12.81 -13.08 -7.30
CA GLU A 71 12.65 -13.99 -8.44
C GLU A 71 13.66 -13.67 -9.55
N VAL A 72 13.77 -12.39 -9.91
CA VAL A 72 14.75 -11.90 -10.89
C VAL A 72 16.17 -12.23 -10.44
N ALA A 73 16.52 -11.99 -9.17
CA ALA A 73 17.84 -12.32 -8.66
C ALA A 73 18.15 -13.82 -8.77
N THR A 74 17.20 -14.70 -8.41
CA THR A 74 17.36 -16.15 -8.62
C THR A 74 17.50 -16.51 -10.10
N ALA A 75 16.68 -15.95 -10.98
CA ALA A 75 16.74 -16.23 -12.41
C ALA A 75 18.07 -15.78 -13.03
N VAL A 76 18.59 -14.62 -12.62
CA VAL A 76 19.91 -14.13 -13.04
C VAL A 76 21.02 -15.07 -12.58
N MET A 77 21.03 -15.45 -11.30
CA MET A 77 22.03 -16.38 -10.76
C MET A 77 22.01 -17.74 -11.49
N VAL A 78 20.82 -18.28 -11.76
CA VAL A 78 20.66 -19.53 -12.51
C VAL A 78 21.16 -19.37 -13.94
N ALA A 79 20.79 -18.29 -14.62
CA ALA A 79 21.23 -18.03 -16.00
C ALA A 79 22.75 -17.85 -16.10
N GLU A 80 23.38 -17.15 -15.16
CA GLU A 80 24.84 -17.03 -15.10
C GLU A 80 25.52 -18.38 -14.90
N GLN A 81 24.97 -19.25 -14.04
CA GLN A 81 25.53 -20.57 -13.81
C GLN A 81 25.39 -21.48 -15.04
N SER A 82 24.26 -21.41 -15.74
CA SER A 82 24.08 -22.13 -17.02
C SER A 82 25.07 -21.65 -18.07
N ARG A 83 25.29 -20.34 -18.20
CA ARG A 83 26.28 -19.79 -19.15
C ARG A 83 27.69 -20.30 -18.86
N LYS A 84 28.11 -20.31 -17.59
CA LYS A 84 29.42 -20.85 -17.17
C LYS A 84 29.57 -22.32 -17.53
N TYR A 85 28.51 -23.12 -17.34
CA TYR A 85 28.51 -24.53 -17.70
C TYR A 85 28.63 -24.74 -19.21
N ASP A 86 27.87 -23.97 -20.00
CA ASP A 86 27.89 -24.04 -21.47
C ASP A 86 29.26 -23.63 -22.02
N GLU A 87 29.87 -22.59 -21.46
CA GLU A 87 31.21 -22.13 -21.83
C GLU A 87 32.28 -23.19 -21.52
N LEU A 88 32.22 -23.81 -20.32
CA LEU A 88 33.13 -24.87 -19.93
C LEU A 88 33.00 -26.10 -20.86
N LYS A 89 31.77 -26.48 -21.21
CA LYS A 89 31.51 -27.57 -22.16
C LYS A 89 32.11 -27.28 -23.54
N LEU A 90 31.98 -26.04 -24.03
CA LEU A 90 32.54 -25.63 -25.30
C LEU A 90 34.07 -25.69 -25.29
N GLN A 91 34.71 -25.23 -24.21
CA GLN A 91 36.17 -25.33 -24.05
C GLN A 91 36.66 -26.78 -24.08
N LEU A 92 35.97 -27.68 -23.36
CA LEU A 92 36.32 -29.10 -23.34
C LEU A 92 36.20 -29.76 -24.73
N GLN A 93 35.17 -29.41 -25.49
CA GLN A 93 35.01 -29.89 -26.88
C GLN A 93 36.16 -29.45 -27.78
N HIS A 94 36.59 -28.19 -27.69
CA HIS A 94 37.73 -27.68 -28.47
C HIS A 94 39.01 -28.46 -28.14
N MET A 95 39.23 -28.73 -26.85
CA MET A 95 40.41 -29.46 -26.40
C MET A 95 40.43 -30.91 -26.91
N MET A 96 39.28 -31.60 -26.88
CA MET A 96 39.16 -32.96 -27.47
C MET A 96 39.45 -32.96 -28.97
N LYS A 97 38.98 -31.94 -29.70
CA LYS A 97 39.20 -31.85 -31.14
C LYS A 97 40.67 -31.64 -31.48
N MET A 98 41.39 -30.80 -30.73
CA MET A 98 42.84 -30.62 -30.93
C MET A 98 43.62 -31.90 -30.63
N PHE A 99 43.24 -32.66 -29.60
CA PHE A 99 43.88 -33.93 -29.27
C PHE A 99 43.67 -35.01 -30.35
N GLN A 100 42.49 -35.06 -30.99
CA GLN A 100 42.22 -36.01 -32.07
C GLN A 100 42.94 -35.68 -33.39
N GLN A 101 43.44 -34.46 -33.53
CA GLN A 101 44.12 -33.98 -34.74
C GLN A 101 45.66 -34.01 -34.63
N SER A 102 46.21 -34.34 -33.46
CA SER A 102 47.64 -34.61 -33.23
C SER A 102 47.93 -36.10 -33.35
#